data_AF-A0A2N9HNT2-F1
#
_entry.id   AF-A0A2N9HNT2-F1
#
_cell.length_a   1.000
_cell.length_b   1.000
_cell.length_c   1.000
_cell.angle_alpha   90.00
_cell.angle_beta   90.00
_cell.angle_gamma   90.00
#
_symmetry.space_group_name_H-M   'P 1'
#
loop_
_entity.id
_entity.type
_entity.pdbx_description
1 polymer ?
#
loop_
_entity_poly.entity_id
_entity_poly.type
_entity_poly.pdbx_seq_one_letter_code
_entity_poly.pdbx_strand_id
1 'polypeptide(L)'
;MLLWQIIFNVEAISFIGSGEDKVCWKPSQSKYFQVKSYYKSLTTNGEGCFPWKSIWKAKVPPRVAFFSWTAALGRILTAENLRRRRVIIVSWCCLCKVDGESVDHLLLHCVYAKEL
;
A
#
# COMPACT_ATOMS: atom_id res chain seq x y z
N MET A 1 -4.98 -13.03 -0.34
CA MET A 1 -4.91 -11.84 -1.23
C MET A 1 -4.23 -12.15 -2.57
N LEU A 2 -2.99 -12.62 -2.63
CA LEU A 2 -2.28 -12.85 -3.92
C LEU A 2 -2.92 -13.92 -4.83
N LEU A 3 -3.41 -15.03 -4.26
CA LEU A 3 -4.11 -16.08 -5.01
C LEU A 3 -5.41 -15.59 -5.67
N TRP A 4 -6.12 -14.67 -5.01
CA TRP A 4 -7.38 -14.13 -5.54
C TRP A 4 -7.13 -13.18 -6.73
N GLN A 5 -6.02 -12.42 -6.69
CA GLN A 5 -5.58 -11.61 -7.82
C GLN A 5 -5.25 -12.46 -9.05
N ILE A 6 -4.64 -13.64 -8.84
CA ILE A 6 -4.35 -14.57 -9.95
C ILE A 6 -5.65 -15.07 -10.56
N ILE A 7 -6.61 -15.53 -9.74
CA ILE A 7 -7.92 -16.02 -10.21
C ILE A 7 -8.66 -14.94 -11.00
N PHE A 8 -8.65 -13.67 -10.55
CA PHE A 8 -9.33 -12.58 -11.26
C PHE A 8 -8.70 -12.24 -12.63
N ASN A 9 -7.38 -12.39 -12.76
CA ASN A 9 -6.65 -12.10 -14.00
C ASN A 9 -6.67 -13.26 -15.01
N VAL A 10 -7.17 -14.41 -14.60
CA VAL A 10 -7.33 -15.61 -15.42
C VAL A 10 -8.78 -15.70 -15.89
N GLU A 11 -9.02 -15.66 -17.19
CA GLU A 11 -10.35 -15.87 -17.78
C GLU A 11 -10.37 -17.15 -18.62
N ALA A 12 -11.47 -17.90 -18.53
CA ALA A 12 -11.82 -18.89 -19.53
C ALA A 12 -12.47 -18.16 -20.69
N ILE A 13 -11.83 -18.17 -21.87
CA ILE A 13 -12.41 -17.58 -23.08
C ILE A 13 -12.95 -18.75 -23.91
N SER A 14 -14.27 -18.80 -24.07
CA SER A 14 -14.90 -19.64 -25.08
C SER A 14 -14.64 -19.01 -26.44
N PHE A 15 -13.89 -19.70 -27.29
CA PHE A 15 -13.71 -19.27 -28.66
C PHE A 15 -15.06 -19.43 -29.38
N ILE A 16 -15.48 -18.46 -30.19
CA ILE A 16 -16.65 -18.63 -31.07
C ILE A 16 -16.21 -19.64 -32.15
N GLY A 17 -16.32 -20.93 -31.84
CA GLY A 17 -15.84 -22.05 -32.65
C GLY A 17 -15.80 -23.34 -31.85
N SER A 18 -15.94 -24.48 -32.51
CA SER A 18 -16.00 -25.82 -31.90
C SER A 18 -14.63 -26.28 -31.37
N GLY A 19 -14.14 -25.68 -30.29
CA GLY A 19 -12.87 -26.04 -29.64
C GLY A 19 -12.98 -26.02 -28.12
N GLU A 20 -12.11 -26.78 -27.44
CA GLU A 20 -12.03 -26.84 -25.98
C GLU A 20 -11.65 -25.48 -25.36
N ASP A 21 -12.27 -25.15 -24.24
CA ASP A 21 -12.01 -23.92 -23.49
C ASP A 21 -10.54 -23.83 -23.05
N LYS A 22 -9.93 -22.66 -23.26
CA LYS A 22 -8.54 -22.40 -22.87
C LYS A 22 -8.45 -21.27 -21.86
N VAL A 23 -7.66 -21.52 -20.83
CA VAL A 23 -7.32 -20.55 -19.80
C VAL A 23 -6.40 -19.47 -20.38
N CYS A 24 -6.82 -18.21 -20.32
CA CYS A 24 -6.09 -17.07 -20.87
C CYS A 24 -5.67 -16.08 -19.78
N TRP A 25 -4.45 -15.57 -19.90
CA TRP A 25 -3.88 -14.55 -19.04
C TRP A 25 -4.16 -13.15 -19.61
N LYS A 26 -5.15 -12.44 -19.04
CA LYS A 26 -5.60 -11.12 -19.55
C LYS A 26 -4.48 -10.08 -19.68
N PRO A 27 -3.54 -9.97 -18.71
CA PRO A 27 -2.52 -8.92 -18.77
C PRO A 27 -1.46 -9.10 -19.86
N SER A 28 -1.47 -10.20 -20.63
CA SER A 28 -0.54 -10.43 -21.75
C SER A 28 -1.26 -10.48 -23.09
N GLN A 29 -0.71 -9.78 -24.09
CA GLN A 29 -1.15 -9.87 -25.48
C GLN A 29 -0.96 -11.28 -26.06
N SER A 30 0.01 -12.04 -25.54
CA SER A 30 0.27 -13.41 -25.97
C SER A 30 -0.76 -14.41 -25.42
N LYS A 31 -1.71 -14.00 -24.57
CA LYS A 31 -2.69 -14.84 -23.84
C LYS A 31 -2.09 -15.90 -22.90
N TYR A 32 -0.81 -16.21 -23.02
CA TYR A 32 -0.05 -17.03 -22.07
C TYR A 32 0.34 -16.25 -20.82
N PHE A 33 0.45 -16.99 -19.72
CA PHE A 33 1.00 -16.43 -18.48
C PHE A 33 2.44 -15.98 -18.69
N GLN A 34 2.74 -14.76 -18.26
CA GLN A 34 4.11 -14.25 -18.23
C GLN A 34 4.37 -13.61 -16.87
N VAL A 35 5.48 -14.00 -16.25
CA VAL A 35 5.90 -13.48 -14.94
C VAL A 35 5.99 -11.95 -14.96
N LYS A 36 6.49 -11.37 -16.06
CA LYS A 36 6.60 -9.91 -16.25
C LYS A 36 5.24 -9.20 -16.21
N SER A 37 4.23 -9.72 -16.91
CA SER A 37 2.89 -9.11 -16.93
C SER A 37 2.14 -9.32 -15.62
N TYR A 38 2.44 -10.41 -14.89
CA TYR A 38 1.99 -10.62 -13.52
C TYR A 38 2.54 -9.57 -12.55
N TYR A 39 3.86 -9.36 -12.51
CA TYR A 39 4.40 -8.30 -11.67
C TYR A 39 3.89 -6.92 -12.07
N LYS A 40 3.75 -6.67 -13.38
CA LYS A 40 3.15 -5.43 -13.86
C LYS A 40 1.73 -5.24 -13.31
N SER A 41 0.85 -6.23 -13.41
CA SER A 41 -0.52 -6.12 -12.88
C SER A 41 -0.58 -5.94 -11.37
N LEU A 42 0.38 -6.50 -10.61
CA LEU A 42 0.52 -6.22 -9.18
C LEU A 42 0.95 -4.77 -8.90
N THR A 43 1.83 -4.21 -9.73
CA THR A 43 2.37 -2.85 -9.56
C THR A 43 1.49 -1.74 -10.11
N THR A 44 0.57 -2.04 -11.04
CA THR A 44 -0.24 -1.01 -11.74
C THR A 44 -1.38 -0.46 -10.86
N ASN A 45 -1.67 -1.08 -9.71
CA ASN A 45 -2.69 -0.63 -8.76
C ASN A 45 -2.18 0.38 -7.71
N GLY A 46 -0.93 0.84 -7.81
CA GLY A 46 -0.41 1.88 -6.92
C GLY A 46 -0.70 3.26 -7.48
N GLU A 47 -1.79 3.89 -7.02
CA GLU A 47 -1.99 5.34 -7.07
C GLU A 47 -0.66 6.06 -6.80
N GLY A 48 -0.30 7.01 -7.67
CA GLY A 48 0.84 7.92 -7.55
C GLY A 48 2.04 7.38 -6.78
N CYS A 49 3.02 6.80 -7.49
CA CYS A 49 4.24 6.28 -6.87
C CYS A 49 4.81 7.29 -5.85
N PHE A 50 4.63 6.98 -4.55
CA PHE A 50 5.10 7.85 -3.49
C PHE A 50 6.58 8.18 -3.75
N PRO A 51 7.01 9.45 -3.61
CA PRO A 51 8.36 9.87 -3.99
C PRO A 51 9.41 9.34 -3.00
N TRP A 52 9.64 8.03 -2.99
CA TRP A 52 10.54 7.33 -2.07
C TRP A 52 11.96 7.89 -2.12
N LYS A 53 12.39 8.38 -3.29
CA LYS A 53 13.70 9.02 -3.48
C LYS A 53 13.86 10.23 -2.57
N SER A 54 12.80 11.00 -2.32
CA SER A 54 12.84 12.16 -1.42
C SER A 54 13.16 11.76 0.02
N ILE A 55 12.79 10.55 0.44
CA ILE A 55 13.12 10.01 1.77
C ILE A 55 14.54 9.44 1.77
N TRP A 56 14.85 8.55 0.83
CA TRP A 56 16.09 7.76 0.87
C TRP A 56 17.34 8.51 0.36
N LYS A 57 17.17 9.58 -0.44
CA LYS A 57 18.27 10.43 -0.89
C LYS A 57 18.48 11.68 -0.03
N ALA A 58 17.66 11.89 1.01
CA ALA A 58 17.86 12.98 1.94
C ALA A 58 19.19 12.81 2.70
N LYS A 59 19.89 13.92 2.95
CA LYS A 59 21.12 13.93 3.76
C LYS A 59 20.79 13.86 5.25
N VAL A 60 20.17 12.76 5.67
CA VAL A 60 19.75 12.51 7.06
C VAL A 60 20.32 11.18 7.56
N PRO A 61 20.43 10.99 8.89
CA PRO A 61 20.80 9.69 9.43
C PRO A 61 19.85 8.58 8.94
N PRO A 62 20.33 7.35 8.69
CA PRO A 62 19.50 6.25 8.20
C PRO A 62 18.27 5.95 9.09
N ARG A 63 18.39 6.15 10.40
CA ARG A 63 17.26 6.00 11.34
C ARG A 63 16.12 6.97 11.06
N VAL A 64 16.43 8.22 10.67
CA VAL A 64 15.44 9.24 10.31
C VAL A 64 14.77 8.87 8.99
N ALA A 65 15.55 8.51 7.97
CA ALA A 65 15.01 8.07 6.68
C ALA A 65 14.08 6.84 6.84
N PHE A 66 14.49 5.87 7.65
CA PHE A 66 13.66 4.70 7.95
C PHE A 66 12.36 5.08 8.66
N PHE A 67 12.42 5.94 9.68
CA PHE A 67 11.23 6.44 10.36
C PHE A 67 10.29 7.15 9.38
N SER A 68 10.80 8.10 8.60
CA SER A 68 10.02 8.82 7.59
C SER A 68 9.38 7.88 6.56
N TRP A 69 10.10 6.83 6.12
CA TRP A 69 9.55 5.81 5.21
C TRP A 69 8.38 5.07 5.85
N THR A 70 8.54 4.61 7.09
CA THR A 70 7.44 3.94 7.80
C THR A 70 6.26 4.86 8.09
N ALA A 71 6.51 6.15 8.35
CA ALA A 71 5.48 7.16 8.57
C ALA A 71 4.71 7.42 7.27
N ALA A 72 5.40 7.61 6.14
CA ALA A 72 4.78 7.81 4.83
C ALA A 72 3.90 6.62 4.39
N LEU A 73 4.26 5.41 4.80
CA LEU A 73 3.43 4.21 4.55
C LEU A 73 2.25 4.07 5.54
N GLY A 74 2.12 4.98 6.51
CA GLY A 74 1.10 4.92 7.55
C GLY A 74 1.31 3.76 8.52
N ARG A 75 2.56 3.33 8.77
CA ARG A 75 2.91 2.09 9.50
C ARG A 75 3.61 2.30 10.85
N ILE A 76 3.79 3.54 11.28
CA ILE A 76 4.35 3.83 12.62
C ILE A 76 3.35 3.48 13.73
N LEU A 77 3.85 3.38 14.96
CA LEU A 77 3.03 3.04 16.12
C LEU A 77 2.13 4.23 16.48
N THR A 78 0.87 4.16 16.08
CA THR A 78 -0.19 5.09 16.51
C THR A 78 -1.36 4.30 17.07
N ALA A 79 -2.17 4.91 17.93
CA ALA A 79 -3.39 4.29 18.44
C ALA A 79 -4.32 3.84 17.31
N GLU A 80 -4.43 4.60 16.22
CA GLU A 80 -5.20 4.18 15.05
C GLU A 80 -4.63 2.90 14.39
N ASN A 81 -3.31 2.80 14.24
CA ASN A 81 -2.68 1.61 13.68
C ASN A 81 -2.80 0.39 14.59
N LEU A 82 -2.79 0.57 15.91
CA LEU A 82 -3.10 -0.48 16.87
C LEU A 82 -4.55 -0.95 16.74
N ARG A 83 -5.50 -0.04 16.57
CA ARG A 83 -6.91 -0.39 16.31
C ARG A 83 -7.09 -1.18 15.01
N ARG A 84 -6.37 -0.81 13.94
CA ARG A 84 -6.35 -1.59 12.68
C ARG A 84 -5.85 -3.03 12.88
N ARG A 85 -4.99 -3.25 13.89
CA ARG A 85 -4.51 -4.58 14.32
C ARG A 85 -5.41 -5.25 15.37
N ARG A 86 -6.63 -4.74 15.57
CA ARG A 86 -7.65 -5.24 16.52
C ARG A 86 -7.24 -5.13 17.99
N VAL A 87 -6.33 -4.21 18.32
CA VAL A 87 -6.04 -3.86 19.71
C VAL A 87 -7.09 -2.87 20.19
N ILE A 88 -7.76 -3.18 21.31
CA ILE A 88 -8.79 -2.33 21.91
C ILE A 88 -8.10 -1.25 22.75
N ILE A 89 -7.89 -0.09 22.14
CA ILE A 89 -7.31 1.09 22.79
C ILE A 89 -8.11 2.33 22.39
N VAL A 90 -8.22 3.27 23.31
CA VAL A 90 -8.83 4.57 23.02
C VAL A 90 -7.86 5.39 22.16
N SER A 91 -8.31 5.81 20.98
CA SER A 91 -7.47 6.58 20.05
C SER A 91 -7.54 8.07 20.36
N TRP A 92 -6.74 8.54 21.31
CA TRP A 92 -6.50 9.97 21.56
C TRP A 92 -5.02 10.28 21.30
N CYS A 93 -4.75 11.39 20.62
CA CYS A 93 -3.41 11.89 20.39
C CYS A 93 -2.63 11.99 21.71
N CYS A 94 -1.45 11.37 21.77
CA CYS A 94 -0.64 11.39 22.99
C CYS A 94 -0.19 12.80 23.43
N LEU A 95 -0.12 13.75 22.50
CA LEU A 95 0.32 15.12 22.74
C LEU A 95 -0.86 16.06 23.07
N CYS A 96 -1.78 16.27 22.13
CA CYS A 96 -2.83 17.29 22.30
C CYS A 96 -4.07 16.83 23.05
N LYS A 97 -4.36 15.52 23.09
CA LYS A 97 -5.58 14.96 23.70
C LYS A 97 -6.92 15.50 23.14
N VAL A 98 -6.90 16.25 22.04
CA VAL A 98 -8.09 16.88 21.43
C VAL A 98 -8.69 16.04 20.29
N ASP A 99 -7.86 15.28 19.58
CA ASP A 99 -8.26 14.51 18.39
C ASP A 99 -7.59 13.12 18.42
N GLY A 100 -7.94 12.26 17.47
CA GLY A 100 -7.43 10.91 17.35
C GLY A 100 -5.94 10.83 17.01
N GLU A 101 -5.25 9.82 17.54
CA GLU A 101 -3.85 9.56 17.19
C GLU A 101 -3.75 8.80 15.85
N SER A 102 -3.82 9.55 14.75
CA SER A 102 -3.44 9.10 13.41
C SER A 102 -2.01 9.53 13.09
N VAL A 103 -1.41 8.97 12.04
CA VAL A 103 -0.06 9.37 11.59
C VAL A 103 -0.05 10.83 11.15
N ASP A 104 -1.04 11.24 10.35
CA ASP A 104 -1.15 12.60 9.84
C ASP A 104 -1.43 13.60 10.97
N HIS A 105 -2.31 13.24 11.91
CA HIS A 105 -2.53 14.08 13.07
C HIS A 105 -1.24 14.24 13.87
N LEU A 106 -0.61 13.13 14.27
CA LEU A 106 0.58 13.15 15.13
C LEU A 106 1.75 13.94 14.52
N LEU A 107 1.96 13.84 13.21
CA LEU A 107 3.14 14.42 12.54
C LEU A 107 2.88 15.74 11.83
N LEU A 108 1.64 16.06 11.42
CA LEU A 108 1.34 17.21 10.56
C LEU A 108 0.27 18.14 11.13
N HIS A 109 -0.78 17.59 11.76
CA HIS A 109 -1.94 18.40 12.16
C HIS A 109 -1.99 18.77 13.64
N CYS A 110 -1.28 18.03 14.50
CA CYS A 110 -1.22 18.28 15.93
C CYS A 110 -0.62 19.67 16.21
N VAL A 111 -1.23 20.42 17.12
CA VAL A 111 -0.77 21.77 17.50
C VAL A 111 0.71 21.77 17.91
N TYR A 112 1.13 20.78 18.68
CA TYR A 112 2.52 20.64 19.11
C TYR A 112 3.48 20.26 17.97
N ALA A 113 3.00 19.54 16.95
CA ALA A 113 3.82 19.19 15.80
C ALA A 113 4.05 20.40 14.87
N LYS A 114 3.10 21.35 14.85
CA LYS A 114 3.20 22.59 14.05
C LYS A 114 4.10 23.65 14.67
N GLU A 115 4.43 23.52 15.95
CA GLU A 115 5.28 24.46 16.69
C GLU A 115 6.78 24.12 16.62
N LEU A 116 7.14 22.99 15.97
CA LEU A 116 8.51 22.52 15.74
C LEU A 116 9.04 22.96 14.36
#